data_AF-A0A8E5IMH1-F1
#
_entry.id   AF-A0A8E5IMH1-F1
#
_cell.length_a   1.000
_cell.length_b   1.000
_cell.length_c   1.000
_cell.angle_alpha   90.00
_cell.angle_beta   90.00
_cell.angle_gamma   90.00
#
_symmetry.space_group_name_H-M   'P 1'
#
loop_
_entity.id
_entity.type
_entity.pdbx_description
1 polymer ?
#
loop_
_entity_poly.entity_id
_entity_poly.type
_entity_poly.pdbx_seq_one_letter_code
_entity_poly.pdbx_strand_id
1 'polypeptide(L)'
;MRQCIWHQRSAPCWYTSYSRQRGSEMVREGGVALDEGGESDVIARGRDEPSLFVVHLTALRRELQVACTCPVFALGRDACRHVWAALVATDRVRRLPRLRPMRDLELVRAAPSVRSCAS
;
A
#
# COMPACT_ATOMS: atom_id res chain seq x y z
N MET A 1 -9.43 7.23 -22.33
CA MET A 1 -9.41 6.49 -21.05
C MET A 1 -8.33 7.12 -20.17
N ARG A 2 -8.71 7.83 -19.10
CA ARG A 2 -7.76 8.61 -18.29
C ARG A 2 -7.11 7.68 -17.25
N GLN A 3 -5.83 7.40 -17.44
CA GLN A 3 -5.00 6.68 -16.48
C GLN A 3 -4.78 7.58 -15.26
N CYS A 4 -5.10 7.10 -14.06
CA CYS A 4 -4.75 7.77 -12.82
C CYS A 4 -3.22 7.60 -12.62
N ILE A 5 -2.46 8.55 -13.15
CA ILE A 5 -1.02 8.63 -12.94
C ILE A 5 -0.83 9.21 -11.54
N TRP A 6 -0.32 8.39 -10.61
CA TRP A 6 0.20 8.83 -9.33
C TRP A 6 1.42 9.72 -9.57
N HIS A 7 1.19 11.00 -9.88
CA HIS A 7 2.23 12.01 -10.02
C HIS A 7 2.71 12.43 -8.64
N GLN A 8 3.85 11.87 -8.25
CA GLN A 8 4.62 12.17 -7.06
C GLN A 8 5.17 13.60 -7.17
N ARG A 9 4.46 14.61 -6.64
CA ARG A 9 4.96 16.00 -6.65
C ARG A 9 5.73 16.40 -5.38
N SER A 10 5.70 15.61 -4.31
CA SER A 10 6.28 16.08 -3.03
C SER A 10 6.89 15.02 -2.11
N ALA A 11 6.76 13.73 -2.38
CA ALA A 11 7.39 12.70 -1.55
C ALA A 11 8.79 12.35 -2.07
N PRO A 12 9.82 12.20 -1.23
CA PRO A 12 11.13 11.70 -1.66
C PRO A 12 10.95 10.37 -2.42
N CYS A 13 11.91 9.99 -3.24
CA CYS A 13 11.87 8.89 -4.21
C CYS A 13 11.76 7.46 -3.60
N TRP A 14 10.83 7.24 -2.66
CA TRP A 14 10.77 6.06 -1.81
C TRP A 14 10.67 4.78 -2.64
N TYR A 15 9.83 4.74 -3.67
CA TYR A 15 9.74 3.58 -4.56
C TYR A 15 10.81 3.62 -5.66
N THR A 16 11.64 2.57 -5.70
CA THR A 16 12.52 2.32 -6.84
C THR A 16 11.71 1.85 -8.06
N SER A 17 12.27 1.99 -9.26
CA SER A 17 11.66 1.42 -10.49
C SER A 17 11.44 -0.09 -10.36
N TYR A 18 12.35 -0.79 -9.69
CA TYR A 18 12.23 -2.21 -9.40
C TYR A 18 11.02 -2.52 -8.50
N SER A 19 10.83 -1.79 -7.40
CA SER A 19 9.67 -1.98 -6.51
C SER A 19 8.35 -1.77 -7.24
N ARG A 20 8.28 -0.73 -8.10
CA ARG A 20 7.08 -0.44 -8.91
C ARG A 20 6.80 -1.53 -9.95
N GLN A 21 7.82 -1.95 -10.68
CA GLN A 21 7.69 -2.97 -11.71
C GLN A 21 7.22 -4.30 -11.11
N ARG A 22 7.96 -4.82 -10.13
CA ARG A 22 7.62 -6.09 -9.47
C ARG A 22 6.26 -6.04 -8.78
N GLY A 23 5.95 -4.93 -8.11
CA GLY A 23 4.64 -4.74 -7.50
C GLY A 23 3.48 -4.80 -8.51
N SER A 24 3.65 -4.15 -9.66
CA SER A 24 2.65 -4.15 -10.73
C SER A 24 2.51 -5.54 -11.40
N GLU A 25 3.61 -6.26 -11.57
CA GLU A 25 3.64 -7.63 -12.09
C GLU A 25 2.88 -8.59 -11.17
N MET A 26 3.10 -8.53 -9.85
CA MET A 26 2.37 -9.37 -8.89
C MET A 26 0.85 -9.20 -9.00
N VAL A 27 0.35 -7.96 -9.15
CA VAL A 27 -1.09 -7.72 -9.32
C VAL A 27 -1.60 -8.24 -10.67
N ARG A 28 -0.81 -8.12 -11.73
CA ARG A 28 -1.17 -8.66 -13.06
C ARG A 28 -1.24 -10.19 -13.05
N GLU A 29 -0.40 -10.85 -12.26
CA GLU A 29 -0.35 -12.31 -12.09
C GLU A 29 -1.38 -12.84 -11.09
N GLY A 30 -2.17 -11.97 -10.44
CA GLY A 30 -3.16 -12.37 -9.44
C GLY A 30 -2.57 -12.73 -8.08
N GLY A 31 -1.30 -12.38 -7.83
CA GLY A 31 -0.59 -12.67 -6.57
C GLY A 31 -1.00 -11.79 -5.38
N VAL A 32 -2.00 -10.92 -5.55
CA VAL A 32 -2.51 -10.01 -4.51
C VAL A 32 -4.04 -10.15 -4.42
N ALA A 33 -4.51 -10.58 -3.25
CA ALA A 33 -5.91 -10.57 -2.88
C ALA A 33 -6.18 -9.35 -1.98
N LEU A 34 -7.34 -8.71 -2.17
CA LEU A 34 -7.83 -7.67 -1.27
C LEU A 34 -8.93 -8.28 -0.40
N ASP A 35 -8.77 -8.20 0.92
CA ASP A 35 -9.83 -8.58 1.84
C ASP A 35 -10.94 -7.50 1.81
N GLU A 36 -12.11 -7.84 2.37
CA GLU A 36 -13.13 -6.84 2.69
C GLU A 36 -12.52 -5.78 3.62
N GLY A 37 -12.55 -4.53 3.16
CA GLY A 37 -12.05 -3.36 3.88
C GLY A 37 -13.11 -2.27 3.84
N GLY A 38 -13.08 -1.39 4.83
CA GLY A 38 -14.00 -0.26 4.94
C GLY A 38 -13.74 0.83 3.89
N GLU A 39 -14.47 1.94 4.00
CA GLU A 39 -14.30 3.09 3.09
C GLU A 39 -12.92 3.76 3.22
N SER A 40 -12.23 3.52 4.33
CA SER A 40 -10.96 4.14 4.72
C SER A 40 -9.82 3.15 4.93
N ASP A 41 -10.08 1.85 4.87
CA ASP A 41 -9.08 0.82 5.15
C ASP A 41 -9.15 -0.31 4.12
N VAL A 42 -7.98 -0.82 3.73
CA VAL A 42 -7.85 -2.00 2.88
C VAL A 42 -6.74 -2.89 3.43
N ILE A 43 -7.05 -4.17 3.55
CA ILE A 43 -6.06 -5.20 3.83
C ILE A 43 -5.79 -5.94 2.52
N ALA A 44 -4.54 -5.97 2.12
CA ALA A 44 -4.08 -6.74 0.97
C ALA A 44 -3.19 -7.89 1.45
N ARG A 45 -3.40 -9.08 0.91
CA ARG A 45 -2.59 -10.26 1.17
C ARG A 45 -2.01 -10.79 -0.11
N GLY A 46 -0.82 -11.35 -0.04
CA GLY A 46 -0.22 -11.98 -1.20
C GLY A 46 0.94 -12.87 -0.81
N ARG A 47 1.53 -13.47 -1.84
CA ARG A 47 2.71 -14.31 -1.72
C ARG A 47 3.82 -13.67 -2.55
N ASP A 48 4.99 -13.54 -1.94
CA ASP A 48 6.24 -13.19 -2.62
C ASP A 48 7.25 -14.21 -2.11
N GLU A 49 7.42 -15.29 -2.87
CA GLU A 49 8.09 -16.51 -2.42
C GLU A 49 9.47 -16.20 -1.78
N PRO A 50 9.79 -16.84 -0.64
CA PRO A 50 9.06 -17.95 0.00
C PRO A 50 7.94 -17.51 0.98
N SER A 51 7.69 -16.21 1.15
CA SER A 51 6.91 -15.71 2.29
C SER A 51 5.54 -15.14 1.89
N LEU A 52 4.60 -15.21 2.83
CA LEU A 52 3.36 -14.46 2.75
C LEU A 52 3.60 -13.03 3.24
N PHE A 53 2.86 -12.08 2.68
CA PHE A 53 2.83 -10.71 3.16
C PHE A 53 1.39 -10.25 3.37
N VAL A 54 1.24 -9.37 4.35
CA VAL A 54 0.01 -8.61 4.60
C VAL A 54 0.38 -7.14 4.54
N VAL A 55 -0.42 -6.35 3.82
CA VAL A 55 -0.32 -4.89 3.76
C VAL A 55 -1.61 -4.31 4.30
N HIS A 56 -1.48 -3.35 5.22
CA HIS A 56 -2.58 -2.52 5.68
C HIS A 56 -2.42 -1.13 5.08
N LEU A 57 -3.47 -0.67 4.39
CA LEU A 57 -3.59 0.67 3.85
C LEU A 57 -4.71 1.35 4.63
N THR A 58 -4.42 2.48 5.28
CA THR A 58 -5.42 3.27 6.00
C THR A 58 -5.39 4.71 5.51
N ALA A 59 -6.44 5.12 4.82
CA ALA A 59 -6.63 6.48 4.32
C ALA A 59 -7.16 7.38 5.45
N LEU A 60 -6.29 8.27 5.93
CA LEU A 60 -6.65 9.39 6.80
C LEU A 60 -6.83 10.65 5.96
N ARG A 61 -7.39 11.72 6.55
CA ARG A 61 -7.81 12.93 5.82
C ARG A 61 -6.78 13.46 4.81
N ARG A 62 -5.49 13.44 5.16
CA ARG A 62 -4.39 13.94 4.32
C ARG A 62 -3.22 12.97 4.16
N GLU A 63 -3.35 11.76 4.70
CA GLU A 63 -2.25 10.82 4.85
C GLU A 63 -2.71 9.41 4.50
N LEU A 64 -1.79 8.60 4.01
CA LEU A 64 -2.01 7.17 3.80
C LEU A 64 -1.03 6.47 4.71
N GLN A 65 -1.57 5.92 5.79
CA GLN A 65 -0.81 5.05 6.64
C GLN A 65 -0.64 3.70 5.97
N VAL A 66 0.61 3.28 5.87
CA VAL A 66 0.97 1.97 5.32
C VAL A 66 1.69 1.13 6.35
N ALA A 67 1.35 -0.14 6.40
CA ALA A 67 2.10 -1.16 7.12
C ALA A 67 2.25 -2.40 6.25
N CYS A 68 3.41 -3.04 6.29
CA CYS A 68 3.63 -4.31 5.62
C CYS A 68 4.37 -5.28 6.55
N THR A 69 3.98 -6.54 6.54
CA THR A 69 4.64 -7.59 7.34
C THR A 69 5.94 -8.12 6.73
N CYS A 70 6.35 -7.63 5.55
CA CYS A 70 7.53 -8.15 4.89
C CYS A 70 8.84 -7.71 5.59
N PRO A 71 9.90 -8.54 5.56
CA PRO A 71 11.16 -8.21 6.23
C PRO A 71 11.78 -6.91 5.75
N VAL A 72 11.66 -6.60 4.46
CA VAL A 72 12.17 -5.36 3.86
C VAL A 72 11.51 -4.13 4.50
N PHE A 73 10.21 -4.20 4.76
CA PHE A 73 9.48 -3.14 5.45
C PHE A 73 9.85 -3.11 6.94
N ALA A 74 9.96 -4.25 7.61
CA ALA A 74 10.39 -4.28 9.02
C ALA A 74 11.77 -3.60 9.25
N LEU A 75 12.69 -3.73 8.28
CA LEU A 75 14.03 -3.14 8.30
C LEU A 75 14.10 -1.63 8.03
N GLY A 76 12.97 -0.91 8.05
CA GLY A 76 12.99 0.55 7.90
C GLY A 76 12.97 1.05 6.46
N ARG A 77 12.76 0.20 5.44
CA ARG A 77 12.62 0.65 4.05
C ARG A 77 11.16 0.97 3.75
N ASP A 78 10.87 2.25 3.49
CA ASP A 78 9.50 2.78 3.35
C ASP A 78 8.77 2.43 2.04
N ALA A 79 9.36 1.57 1.21
CA ALA A 79 8.89 1.30 -0.14
C ALA A 79 9.14 -0.13 -0.62
N CYS A 80 8.59 -1.09 0.11
CA CYS A 80 8.56 -2.46 -0.38
C CYS A 80 7.59 -2.58 -1.58
N ARG A 81 7.91 -3.49 -2.50
CA ARG A 81 7.06 -3.81 -3.65
C ARG A 81 5.66 -4.28 -3.29
N HIS A 82 5.47 -4.82 -2.08
CA HIS A 82 4.16 -5.28 -1.59
C HIS A 82 3.19 -4.13 -1.35
N VAL A 83 3.66 -3.02 -0.76
CA VAL A 83 2.81 -1.82 -0.57
C VAL A 83 2.42 -1.23 -1.93
N TRP A 84 3.36 -1.18 -2.88
CA TRP A 84 3.04 -0.78 -4.25
C TRP A 84 1.98 -1.71 -4.88
N ALA A 85 2.12 -3.02 -4.71
CA ALA A 85 1.17 -4.00 -5.25
C ALA A 85 -0.22 -3.82 -4.63
N ALA A 86 -0.30 -3.59 -3.31
CA ALA A 86 -1.55 -3.29 -2.63
C ALA A 86 -2.21 -2.01 -3.15
N LEU A 87 -1.44 -0.94 -3.36
CA LEU A 87 -1.92 0.32 -3.95
C LEU A 87 -2.50 0.10 -5.35
N VAL A 88 -1.78 -0.61 -6.22
CA VAL A 88 -2.22 -0.91 -7.60
C VAL A 88 -3.48 -1.78 -7.59
N ALA A 89 -3.53 -2.82 -6.75
CA ALA A 89 -4.70 -3.68 -6.63
C ALA A 89 -5.93 -2.88 -6.15
N THR A 90 -5.73 -2.03 -5.14
CA THR A 90 -6.79 -1.18 -4.55
C THR A 90 -7.36 -0.20 -5.59
N ASP A 91 -6.48 0.46 -6.37
CA ASP A 91 -6.91 1.40 -7.42
C ASP A 91 -7.71 0.70 -8.53
N ARG A 92 -7.29 -0.50 -8.95
CA ARG A 92 -7.99 -1.30 -9.98
C ARG A 92 -9.44 -1.59 -9.61
N VAL A 93 -9.69 -1.94 -8.34
CA VAL A 93 -11.05 -2.23 -7.84
C VAL A 93 -11.80 -1.00 -7.35
N ARG A 94 -11.20 0.19 -7.47
CA ARG A 94 -11.75 1.49 -7.02
C ARG A 94 -12.12 1.53 -5.52
N ARG A 95 -11.45 0.71 -4.70
CA ARG A 95 -11.57 0.81 -3.22
C ARG A 95 -10.73 1.99 -2.72
N LEU A 96 -11.10 2.56 -1.58
CA LEU A 96 -10.57 3.84 -1.05
C LEU A 96 -10.82 5.05 -1.99
N PRO A 97 -12.09 5.43 -2.25
CA PRO A 97 -12.41 6.58 -3.10
C PRO A 97 -11.78 7.89 -2.58
N ARG A 98 -11.50 7.99 -1.27
CA ARG A 98 -10.81 9.12 -0.66
C ARG A 98 -9.37 9.32 -1.15
N LEU A 99 -8.73 8.31 -1.75
CA LEU A 99 -7.41 8.45 -2.34
C LEU A 99 -7.42 9.11 -3.74
N ARG A 100 -8.58 9.19 -4.42
CA ARG A 100 -8.69 9.70 -5.79
C ARG A 100 -8.53 11.23 -5.95
N PRO A 101 -8.92 12.09 -4.98
CA PRO A 101 -8.71 13.53 -5.10
C PRO A 101 -7.31 14.01 -4.67
N MET A 102 -6.45 13.15 -4.12
CA MET A 102 -5.30 13.60 -3.32
C MET A 102 -3.98 13.47 -4.08
N ARG A 103 -3.59 14.53 -4.79
CA ARG A 103 -2.34 14.63 -5.55
C ARG A 103 -1.09 14.83 -4.67
N ASP A 104 -1.27 15.09 -3.38
CA ASP A 104 -0.20 15.48 -2.44
C ASP A 104 -0.21 14.58 -1.20
N LEU A 105 -0.24 13.27 -1.44
CA LEU A 105 -0.41 12.32 -0.36
C LEU A 105 0.95 11.99 0.27
N GLU A 106 1.11 12.34 1.54
CA GLU A 106 2.26 11.92 2.33
C GLU A 106 2.03 10.46 2.74
N LEU A 107 2.92 9.59 2.28
CA LEU A 107 2.92 8.20 2.71
C LEU A 107 3.53 8.21 4.11
N VAL A 108 2.81 7.72 5.12
CA VAL A 108 3.31 7.71 6.49
C VAL A 108 3.38 6.26 6.94
N ARG A 109 4.49 5.87 7.58
CA ARG A 109 4.50 4.58 8.28
C ARG A 109 3.44 4.63 9.34
N ALA A 110 2.58 3.62 9.40
CA ALA A 110 1.85 3.40 10.64
C ALA A 110 2.91 3.22 11.75
N ALA A 111 2.90 4.10 12.76
CA ALA A 111 3.58 3.80 14.00
C ALA A 111 3.13 2.41 14.46
N PRO A 112 3.98 1.58 15.11
CA PRO A 112 3.50 0.34 15.69
C PRO A 112 2.31 0.71 16.56
N SER A 113 1.11 0.31 16.13
CA SER A 113 -0.07 0.50 16.93
C SER A 113 0.16 -0.37 18.14
N VAL A 114 0.55 0.26 19.25
CA VAL A 114 0.26 -0.29 20.55
C VAL A 114 -1.25 -0.45 20.56
N ARG A 115 -1.71 -1.64 20.20
CA ARG A 115 -2.99 -2.13 20.67
C ARG A 115 -2.81 -2.20 22.17
N SER A 116 -3.13 -1.10 22.85
CA SER A 116 -3.49 -1.14 24.25
C SER A 116 -4.72 -2.02 24.32
N CYS A 117 -4.52 -3.32 24.52
CA CYS A 117 -5.53 -4.18 25.10
C CYS A 117 -5.70 -3.67 26.54
N ALA A 118 -6.59 -2.71 26.70
CA ALA A 118 -7.17 -2.36 27.99
C ALA A 118 -8.50 -3.11 28.08
N SER A 119 -8.48 -4.25 28.79
CA SER A 119 -9.58 -4.81 29.57
C SER A 119 -9.00 -5.90 30.45
#